data_AF-A0A522P5D8-F1
#
_entry.id   AF-A0A522P5D8-F1
#
_cell.length_a   1.000
_cell.length_b   1.000
_cell.length_c   1.000
_cell.angle_alpha   90.00
_cell.angle_beta   90.00
_cell.angle_gamma   90.00
#
_symmetry.space_group_name_H-M   'P 1'
#
loop_
_entity.id
_entity.type
_entity.pdbx_description
1 polymer ?
#
loop_
_entity_poly.entity_id
_entity_poly.type
_entity_poly.pdbx_seq_one_letter_code
_entity_poly.pdbx_strand_id
1 'polypeptide(L)'
;MSAPKIGRPSSLSGSGGRRAGLPDRETVPGADLVARDAAGALELGRRIVDLAADKKAADIVLIGIAELTTVADYLVICSGSSERQLGAIADGIV
;
A
#
# COMPACT_ATOMS: atom_id res chain seq x y z
N MET A 1 38.19 -20.09 37.29
CA MET A 1 38.62 -18.69 37.06
C MET A 1 38.72 -18.45 35.56
N SER A 2 37.92 -17.49 35.09
CA SER A 2 37.99 -16.75 33.83
C SER A 2 38.04 -17.52 32.49
N ALA A 3 36.87 -17.66 31.86
CA ALA A 3 36.78 -17.80 30.42
C ALA A 3 37.37 -16.54 29.72
N PRO A 4 37.99 -16.67 28.53
CA PRO A 4 38.51 -15.53 27.79
C PRO A 4 37.35 -14.71 27.20
N LYS A 5 37.32 -13.41 27.51
CA LYS A 5 36.44 -12.42 26.88
C LYS A 5 36.87 -12.26 25.41
N ILE A 6 36.21 -13.00 24.51
CA ILE A 6 36.18 -12.65 23.09
C ILE A 6 35.40 -11.33 22.95
N GLY A 7 36.08 -10.28 22.51
CA GLY A 7 35.47 -8.99 22.25
C GLY A 7 34.31 -9.14 21.27
N ARG A 8 33.18 -8.48 21.54
CA ARG A 8 32.15 -8.31 20.51
C ARG A 8 32.75 -7.44 19.41
N PRO A 9 32.85 -7.91 18.15
CA PRO A 9 33.09 -6.99 17.06
C PRO A 9 31.94 -5.98 17.03
N SER A 10 32.33 -4.72 17.15
CA SER A 10 31.58 -3.52 16.86
C SER A 10 30.88 -3.59 15.49
N SER A 11 29.75 -2.89 15.41
CA SER A 11 28.99 -2.50 14.21
C SER A 11 28.48 -3.60 13.29
N LEU A 12 27.23 -4.02 13.51
CA LEU A 12 26.34 -4.39 12.40
C LEU A 12 25.76 -3.09 11.82
N SER A 13 26.58 -2.35 11.08
CA SER A 13 26.09 -1.50 9.99
C SER A 13 25.75 -2.44 8.83
N GLY A 14 24.66 -3.19 8.98
CA GLY A 14 24.09 -3.94 7.88
C GLY A 14 23.34 -2.97 7.00
N SER A 15 24.01 -2.41 5.98
CA SER A 15 23.32 -1.93 4.79
C SER A 15 22.34 -3.04 4.41
N GLY A 16 21.04 -2.75 4.45
CA GLY A 16 19.97 -3.68 4.15
C GLY A 16 20.06 -4.14 2.70
N GLY A 17 21.03 -5.02 2.44
CA GLY A 17 21.19 -5.72 1.19
C GLY A 17 19.91 -6.50 0.97
N ARG A 18 19.26 -6.19 -0.16
CA ARG A 18 18.10 -6.92 -0.67
C ARG A 18 18.33 -8.40 -0.40
N ARG A 19 17.48 -9.01 0.43
CA ARG A 19 17.65 -10.42 0.80
C ARG A 19 17.72 -11.22 -0.50
N ALA A 20 18.85 -11.87 -0.74
CA ALA A 20 19.05 -12.69 -1.92
C ALA A 20 17.98 -13.80 -1.93
N GLY A 21 17.09 -13.76 -2.92
CA GLY A 21 15.98 -14.70 -3.05
C GLY A 21 14.67 -14.10 -3.59
N LEU A 22 14.50 -12.78 -3.57
CA LEU A 22 13.40 -12.14 -4.30
C LEU A 22 13.85 -11.83 -5.73
N PRO A 23 13.07 -12.19 -6.78
CA PRO A 23 13.43 -11.82 -8.15
C PRO A 23 13.60 -10.30 -8.25
N ASP A 24 14.68 -9.85 -8.90
CA ASP A 24 14.85 -8.46 -9.33
C ASP A 24 13.73 -8.18 -10.33
N ARG A 25 12.64 -7.59 -9.83
CA ARG A 25 11.59 -7.03 -10.66
C ARG A 25 12.12 -5.75 -11.27
N GLU A 26 12.67 -5.89 -12.47
CA GLU A 26 12.86 -4.76 -13.36
C GLU A 26 11.51 -4.05 -13.50
N THR A 27 11.46 -2.78 -13.12
CA THR A 27 10.28 -1.93 -13.29
C THR A 27 9.86 -1.99 -14.75
N VAL A 28 8.62 -2.44 -15.01
CA VAL A 28 8.09 -2.56 -16.36
C VAL A 28 8.11 -1.18 -17.05
N PRO A 29 8.70 -1.08 -18.26
CA PRO A 29 8.69 0.15 -19.04
C PRO A 29 7.25 0.41 -19.51
N GLY A 30 6.59 1.27 -18.75
CA GLY A 30 5.20 1.69 -18.88
C GLY A 30 4.87 2.87 -17.96
N ALA A 31 5.66 3.09 -16.90
CA ALA A 31 5.54 4.21 -15.96
C ALA A 31 5.43 5.60 -16.63
N ASP A 32 6.02 5.79 -17.81
CA ASP A 32 6.02 7.08 -18.50
C ASP A 32 4.74 7.39 -19.31
N LEU A 33 4.00 6.38 -19.76
CA LEU A 33 2.64 6.57 -20.32
C LEU A 33 1.59 6.63 -19.19
N VAL A 34 1.88 5.99 -18.06
CA VAL A 34 1.03 5.92 -16.85
C VAL A 34 0.91 7.27 -16.13
N ALA A 35 1.80 8.24 -16.35
CA ALA A 35 1.69 9.56 -15.71
C ALA A 35 0.38 10.32 -16.07
N ARG A 36 -0.28 10.01 -17.19
CA ARG A 36 -1.59 10.61 -17.54
C ARG A 36 -2.78 9.83 -16.95
N ASP A 37 -2.65 8.51 -16.77
CA ASP A 37 -3.68 7.65 -16.17
C ASP A 37 -3.58 7.57 -14.64
N ALA A 38 -2.41 7.81 -14.05
CA ALA A 38 -2.23 7.88 -12.60
C ALA A 38 -3.07 9.00 -11.97
N ALA A 39 -3.24 10.12 -12.70
CA ALA A 39 -4.16 11.18 -12.30
C ALA A 39 -5.61 10.69 -12.32
N GLY A 40 -6.00 9.90 -13.33
CA GLY A 40 -7.35 9.31 -13.43
C GLY A 40 -7.62 8.27 -12.34
N ALA A 41 -6.66 7.38 -12.08
CA ALA A 41 -6.77 6.37 -11.02
C ALA A 41 -6.81 7.00 -9.62
N LEU A 42 -5.99 8.05 -9.38
CA LEU A 42 -6.02 8.81 -8.14
C LEU A 42 -7.34 9.56 -7.96
N GLU A 43 -7.85 10.18 -9.03
CA GLU A 43 -9.14 10.89 -9.00
C GLU A 43 -10.31 9.93 -8.73
N LEU A 44 -10.28 8.75 -9.34
CA LEU A 44 -11.22 7.67 -9.04
C LEU A 44 -11.12 7.27 -7.57
N GLY A 45 -9.91 7.06 -7.05
CA GLY A 45 -9.68 6.75 -5.63
C GLY A 45 -10.26 7.81 -4.69
N ARG A 46 -10.07 9.10 -5.00
CA ARG A 46 -10.66 10.22 -4.24
C ARG A 46 -12.18 10.21 -4.31
N ARG A 47 -12.75 9.99 -5.49
CA ARG A 47 -14.19 9.89 -5.66
C ARG A 47 -14.80 8.74 -4.84
N ILE A 48 -14.13 7.60 -4.76
CA ILE A 48 -14.54 6.49 -3.90
C ILE A 48 -14.50 6.89 -2.42
N VAL A 49 -13.45 7.60 -2.00
CA VAL A 49 -13.34 8.10 -0.62
C VAL A 49 -14.50 9.04 -0.28
N ASP A 50 -14.85 9.96 -1.18
CA ASP A 50 -15.96 10.88 -0.99
C ASP A 50 -17.31 10.14 -0.90
N LEU A 51 -17.56 9.18 -1.80
CA LEU A 51 -18.77 8.35 -1.77
C LEU A 51 -18.86 7.49 -0.48
N ALA A 52 -17.74 6.96 -0.01
CA ALA A 52 -17.68 6.23 1.25
C ALA A 52 -17.94 7.15 2.46
N ALA A 53 -17.41 8.38 2.43
CA ALA A 53 -17.65 9.40 3.46
C ALA A 53 -19.12 9.84 3.48
N ASP A 54 -19.77 10.00 2.33
CA ASP A 54 -21.20 10.32 2.21
C ASP A 54 -22.09 9.25 2.87
N LYS A 55 -21.63 7.99 2.85
CA LYS A 55 -22.28 6.85 3.54
C LYS A 55 -21.82 6.69 5.00
N LYS A 56 -21.11 7.68 5.54
CA LYS A 56 -20.60 7.74 6.92
C LYS A 56 -19.65 6.58 7.26
N ALA A 57 -18.84 6.12 6.30
CA ALA A 57 -17.78 5.18 6.60
C ALA A 57 -16.72 5.84 7.53
N ALA A 58 -16.12 5.04 8.39
CA ALA A 58 -15.05 5.45 9.30
C ALA A 58 -13.68 4.97 8.78
N ASP A 59 -12.60 5.53 9.32
CA ASP A 59 -11.22 5.09 9.04
C ASP A 59 -10.90 4.91 7.55
N ILE A 60 -11.33 5.86 6.72
CA ILE A 60 -11.13 5.79 5.27
C ILE A 60 -9.67 6.11 4.94
N VAL A 61 -8.98 5.15 4.32
CA VAL A 61 -7.56 5.27 3.93
C VAL A 61 -7.41 4.92 2.45
N LEU A 62 -6.79 5.82 1.69
CA LEU A 62 -6.38 5.60 0.31
C LEU A 62 -4.87 5.31 0.25
N ILE A 63 -4.49 4.17 -0.30
CA ILE A 63 -3.11 3.67 -0.33
C ILE A 63 -2.68 3.42 -1.77
N GLY A 64 -1.57 3.99 -2.21
CA GLY A 64 -0.95 3.65 -3.49
C GLY A 64 -0.16 2.34 -3.39
N ILE A 65 -0.48 1.36 -4.24
CA ILE A 65 0.15 0.03 -4.25
C ILE A 65 0.66 -0.40 -5.64
N ALA A 66 0.66 0.51 -6.62
CA ALA A 66 1.14 0.25 -7.98
C ALA A 66 2.56 -0.33 -8.05
N GLU A 67 3.45 0.06 -7.13
CA GLU A 67 4.82 -0.45 -7.07
C GLU A 67 4.92 -1.82 -6.35
N LEU A 68 3.86 -2.27 -5.71
CA LEU A 68 3.82 -3.51 -4.92
C LEU A 68 3.12 -4.65 -5.68
N THR A 69 2.11 -4.34 -6.49
CA THR A 69 1.31 -5.32 -7.23
C THR A 69 0.82 -4.76 -8.57
N THR A 70 0.64 -5.63 -9.57
CA THR A 70 0.04 -5.27 -10.87
C THR A 70 -1.48 -5.43 -10.89
N VAL A 71 -2.09 -5.80 -9.75
CA VAL A 71 -3.55 -6.01 -9.65
C VAL A 71 -4.31 -4.69 -9.61
N ALA A 72 -3.76 -3.67 -8.95
CA ALA A 72 -4.38 -2.36 -8.80
C ALA A 72 -3.32 -1.28 -8.49
N ASP A 73 -3.62 -0.04 -8.85
CA ASP A 73 -2.75 1.11 -8.55
C ASP A 73 -3.00 1.69 -7.15
N TYR A 74 -4.27 1.71 -6.73
CA TYR A 74 -4.72 2.25 -5.46
C TYR A 74 -5.69 1.30 -4.75
N LEU A 75 -5.59 1.26 -3.42
CA LEU A 75 -6.47 0.52 -2.53
C LEU A 75 -7.15 1.50 -1.57
N VAL A 76 -8.48 1.43 -1.49
CA VAL A 76 -9.27 2.17 -0.50
C VAL A 76 -9.74 1.19 0.56
N ILE A 77 -9.42 1.48 1.81
CA ILE A 77 -9.88 0.73 2.98
C ILE A 77 -10.81 1.63 3.77
N CYS A 78 -11.95 1.12 4.21
CA CYS A 78 -12.83 1.84 5.13
C CYS A 78 -13.51 0.88 6.11
N SER A 79 -13.97 1.42 7.22
CA SER A 79 -14.68 0.70 8.29
C SER A 79 -16.15 1.07 8.28
N GLY A 80 -17.02 0.06 8.41
CA GLY A 80 -18.45 0.23 8.63
C GLY A 80 -18.87 -0.24 10.02
N SER A 81 -19.86 0.42 10.62
CA SER A 81 -20.36 0.09 11.97
C SER A 81 -21.33 -1.10 12.01
N SER A 82 -21.84 -1.53 10.86
CA SER A 82 -22.75 -2.69 10.73
C SER A 82 -22.71 -3.26 9.32
N GLU A 83 -23.11 -4.53 9.17
CA GLU A 83 -23.23 -5.18 7.86
C GLU A 83 -24.18 -4.42 6.91
N ARG A 84 -25.29 -3.89 7.44
CA ARG A 84 -26.23 -3.08 6.65
C ARG A 84 -25.58 -1.80 6.13
N GLN A 85 -24.74 -1.16 6.94
CA GLN A 85 -23.99 0.03 6.50
C GLN A 85 -22.91 -0.36 5.48
N LEU A 86 -22.19 -1.45 5.70
CA LEU A 86 -21.19 -1.96 4.75
C LEU A 86 -21.82 -2.25 3.38
N GLY A 87 -23.00 -2.88 3.34
CA GLY A 87 -23.76 -3.07 2.11
C GLY A 87 -24.13 -1.74 1.44
N ALA A 88 -24.62 -0.76 2.22
CA ALA A 88 -24.97 0.56 1.68
C ALA A 88 -23.75 1.37 1.17
N ILE A 89 -22.56 1.15 1.74
CA ILE A 89 -21.30 1.72 1.25
C ILE A 89 -20.93 1.04 -0.07
N ALA A 90 -20.92 -0.30 -0.10
CA ALA A 90 -20.57 -1.07 -1.30
C ALA A 90 -21.50 -0.75 -2.48
N ASP A 91 -22.81 -0.71 -2.26
CA ASP A 91 -23.81 -0.37 -3.29
C ASP A 91 -23.74 1.10 -3.70
N GLY A 92 -23.15 1.96 -2.88
CA GLY A 92 -23.04 3.40 -3.10
C GLY A 92 -21.84 3.82 -3.94
N ILE A 93 -20.89 2.92 -4.20
CA ILE A 93 -19.68 3.20 -4.99
C ILE A 93 -19.98 2.86 -6.45
N VAL A 94 -20.03 3.88 -7.33
CA VAL A 94 -20.37 3.78 -8.76
C VAL A 94 -19.48 4.64 -9.66
#